data_AF-A0A4U1BS31-F1
#
_entry.id   AF-A0A4U1BS31-F1
#
_cell.length_a   1.000
_cell.length_b   1.000
_cell.length_c   1.000
_cell.angle_alpha   90.00
_cell.angle_beta   90.00
_cell.angle_gamma   90.00
#
_symmetry.space_group_name_H-M   'P 1'
#
loop_
_entity.id
_entity.type
_entity.pdbx_description
1 polymer ?
#
loop_
_entity_poly.entity_id
_entity_poly.type
_entity_poly.pdbx_seq_one_letter_code
_entity_poly.pdbx_strand_id
1 'polypeptide(L)'
;MFSEIEQFNKRTSSLRGSSGSCVKSALYHVEMAKKLACLDPEMSIFRLITAEEEAATAIILMLKEHGYDGSKRLSKNNHLHKQCLHTYICSVWDAIKGDLHLMIPEMPEMRWTEVDGQHAIKLMFKINIDGQSFVAEPSSPMNFQVSNNEEPHDFSGEIFSFLEEKGFSDTVKHLKENANLRNKLLYSDGNKIPNSLSDTSNGKYDKLARYLLSKTNALIAMYYMTAPYKKANKAHFLQQSLDGYLKVLDHVKGRKL
;
A
#
# COMPACT_ATOMS: atom_id res chain seq x y z
N MET A 1 0.37 17.19 8.54
CA MET A 1 1.00 15.99 7.94
C MET A 1 0.37 14.70 8.43
N PHE A 2 0.25 14.48 9.75
CA PHE A 2 -0.27 13.23 10.32
C PHE A 2 -1.80 13.08 10.30
N SER A 3 -2.56 14.14 10.02
CA SER A 3 -4.03 14.16 10.15
C SER A 3 -4.77 13.10 9.32
N GLU A 4 -4.25 12.73 8.15
CA GLU A 4 -4.90 11.75 7.27
C GLU A 4 -4.92 10.34 7.88
N ILE A 5 -3.89 9.96 8.64
CA ILE A 5 -3.79 8.63 9.23
C ILE A 5 -4.52 8.52 10.57
N GLU A 6 -4.74 9.65 11.25
CA GLU A 6 -5.42 9.73 12.55
C GLU A 6 -6.87 9.22 12.48
N GLN A 7 -7.48 9.24 11.28
CA GLN A 7 -8.81 8.67 11.07
C GLN A 7 -8.88 7.18 11.47
N PHE A 8 -7.78 6.43 11.33
CA PHE A 8 -7.73 5.00 11.64
C PHE A 8 -7.60 4.72 13.13
N ASN A 9 -7.00 5.62 13.91
CA ASN A 9 -6.80 5.43 15.36
C ASN A 9 -8.12 5.19 16.10
N LYS A 10 -9.17 5.91 15.68
CA LYS A 10 -10.52 5.80 16.24
C LYS A 10 -11.21 4.47 15.92
N ARG A 11 -10.65 3.65 15.02
CA ARG A 11 -11.27 2.42 14.48
C ARG A 11 -10.55 1.13 14.90
N THR A 12 -9.48 1.25 15.68
CA THR A 12 -8.62 0.13 16.08
C THR A 12 -9.30 -0.89 17.00
N SER A 13 -10.37 -0.50 17.70
CA SER A 13 -11.15 -1.37 18.60
C SER A 13 -11.75 -2.58 17.88
N SER A 14 -12.06 -2.44 16.60
CA SER A 14 -12.64 -3.51 15.78
C SER A 14 -11.61 -4.48 15.17
N LEU A 15 -10.32 -4.13 15.17
CA LEU A 15 -9.28 -4.95 14.58
C LEU A 15 -9.06 -6.26 15.35
N ARG A 16 -8.94 -7.37 14.61
CA ARG A 16 -8.76 -8.74 15.12
C ARG A 16 -7.59 -9.44 14.39
N GLY A 17 -7.13 -10.56 14.95
CA GLY A 17 -6.14 -11.43 14.31
C GLY A 17 -4.72 -10.87 14.27
N SER A 18 -3.85 -11.60 13.55
CA SER A 18 -2.44 -11.22 13.41
C SER A 18 -2.31 -10.00 12.50
N SER A 19 -3.05 -9.99 11.39
CA SER A 19 -3.08 -8.85 10.46
C SER A 19 -3.55 -7.56 11.14
N GLY A 20 -4.60 -7.61 11.97
CA GLY A 20 -5.09 -6.45 12.70
C GLY A 20 -4.13 -5.96 13.78
N SER A 21 -3.36 -6.86 14.41
CA SER A 21 -2.30 -6.50 15.35
C SER A 21 -1.18 -5.70 14.67
N CYS A 22 -0.81 -6.06 13.43
CA CYS A 22 0.14 -5.30 12.63
C CYS A 22 -0.38 -3.90 12.27
N VAL A 23 -1.67 -3.73 11.95
CA VAL A 23 -2.26 -2.39 11.75
C VAL A 23 -2.16 -1.54 13.04
N LYS A 24 -2.45 -2.11 14.21
CA LYS A 24 -2.28 -1.41 15.49
C LYS A 24 -0.82 -1.00 15.72
N SER A 25 0.11 -1.91 15.42
CA SER A 25 1.55 -1.64 15.50
C SER A 25 1.96 -0.49 14.58
N ALA A 26 1.52 -0.51 13.31
CA ALA A 26 1.78 0.56 12.36
C ALA A 26 1.32 1.93 12.87
N LEU A 27 0.08 2.02 13.35
CA LEU A 27 -0.47 3.25 13.91
C LEU A 27 0.28 3.72 15.15
N TYR A 28 0.65 2.80 16.05
CA TYR A 28 1.50 3.12 17.20
C TYR A 28 2.85 3.71 16.78
N HIS A 29 3.49 3.14 15.76
CA HIS A 29 4.75 3.66 15.23
C HIS A 29 4.59 5.07 14.64
N VAL A 30 3.48 5.36 13.97
CA VAL A 30 3.19 6.71 13.47
C VAL A 30 2.98 7.71 14.60
N GLU A 31 2.25 7.33 15.66
CA GLU A 31 2.09 8.18 16.85
C GLU A 31 3.43 8.48 17.52
N MET A 32 4.32 7.49 17.61
CA MET A 32 5.67 7.72 18.16
C MET A 32 6.51 8.59 17.24
N ALA A 33 6.42 8.43 15.92
CA ALA A 33 7.10 9.30 14.96
C ALA A 33 6.68 10.76 15.13
N LYS A 34 5.37 11.02 15.26
CA LYS A 34 4.84 12.37 15.49
C LYS A 34 5.44 13.04 16.73
N LYS A 35 5.60 12.29 17.83
CA LYS A 35 6.23 12.80 19.07
C LYS A 35 7.72 13.11 18.89
N LEU A 36 8.41 12.35 18.04
CA LEU A 36 9.84 12.52 17.77
C LEU A 36 10.14 13.57 16.69
N ALA A 37 9.16 13.94 15.88
CA ALA A 37 9.36 14.79 14.69
C ALA A 37 10.20 16.06 14.92
N CYS A 38 10.03 16.73 16.07
CA CYS A 38 10.77 17.95 16.41
C CYS A 38 11.98 17.71 17.34
N LEU A 39 12.11 16.50 17.90
CA LEU A 39 13.15 16.15 18.88
C LEU A 39 14.30 15.37 18.23
N ASP A 40 13.94 14.41 17.38
CA ASP A 40 14.84 13.50 16.69
C ASP A 40 14.19 13.11 15.34
N PRO A 41 14.38 13.94 14.29
CA PRO A 41 13.80 13.71 12.97
C PRO A 41 14.23 12.38 12.35
N GLU A 42 15.48 11.95 12.57
CA GLU A 42 16.00 10.67 12.13
C GLU A 42 15.21 9.50 12.75
N MET A 43 15.01 9.50 14.06
CA MET A 43 14.23 8.48 14.75
C MET A 43 12.73 8.55 14.43
N SER A 44 12.21 9.74 14.13
CA SER A 44 10.87 9.90 13.57
C SER A 44 10.74 9.18 12.22
N ILE A 45 11.66 9.41 11.28
CA ILE A 45 11.67 8.69 9.99
C ILE A 45 11.82 7.18 10.19
N PHE A 46 12.67 6.74 11.11
CA PHE A 46 12.83 5.33 11.42
C PHE A 46 11.51 4.69 11.89
N ARG A 47 10.76 5.40 12.75
CA ARG A 47 9.43 4.98 13.18
C ARG A 47 8.44 4.93 12.01
N LEU A 48 8.48 5.90 11.08
CA LEU A 48 7.63 5.88 9.88
C LEU A 48 7.95 4.73 8.93
N ILE A 49 9.23 4.38 8.73
CA ILE A 49 9.62 3.20 7.95
C ILE A 49 9.08 1.93 8.60
N THR A 50 9.18 1.83 9.93
CA THR A 50 8.64 0.69 10.66
C THR A 50 7.12 0.61 10.55
N ALA A 51 6.43 1.76 10.58
CA ALA A 51 4.99 1.83 10.38
C ALA A 51 4.58 1.31 9.00
N GLU A 52 5.30 1.71 7.94
CA GLU A 52 5.09 1.20 6.58
C GLU A 52 5.27 -0.33 6.54
N GLU A 53 6.34 -0.86 7.16
CA GLU A 53 6.61 -2.30 7.17
C GLU A 53 5.51 -3.10 7.89
N GLU A 54 5.00 -2.59 9.02
CA GLU A 54 3.89 -3.21 9.75
C GLU A 54 2.59 -3.14 8.95
N ALA A 55 2.30 -2.03 8.27
CA ALA A 55 1.13 -1.91 7.40
C ALA A 55 1.21 -2.87 6.20
N ALA A 56 2.39 -3.02 5.57
CA ALA A 56 2.60 -4.00 4.51
C ALA A 56 2.48 -5.44 5.03
N THR A 57 2.98 -5.71 6.24
CA THR A 57 2.82 -7.00 6.92
C THR A 57 1.36 -7.33 7.17
N ALA A 58 0.55 -6.35 7.55
CA ALA A 58 -0.88 -6.52 7.73
C ALA A 58 -1.58 -6.98 6.44
N ILE A 59 -1.24 -6.40 5.29
CA ILE A 59 -1.78 -6.81 3.98
C ILE A 59 -1.35 -8.25 3.65
N ILE A 60 -0.06 -8.59 3.80
CA ILE A 60 0.44 -9.95 3.53
C ILE A 60 -0.28 -10.98 4.40
N LEU A 61 -0.45 -10.69 5.70
CA LEU A 61 -1.15 -11.57 6.62
C LEU A 61 -2.63 -11.69 6.27
N MET A 62 -3.30 -10.57 5.97
CA MET A 62 -4.70 -10.56 5.56
C MET A 62 -4.94 -11.43 4.33
N LEU A 63 -4.11 -11.31 3.29
CA LEU A 63 -4.23 -12.14 2.09
C LEU A 63 -4.17 -13.64 2.41
N LYS A 64 -3.30 -14.04 3.36
CA LYS A 64 -3.18 -15.42 3.82
C LYS A 64 -4.37 -15.85 4.68
N GLU A 65 -4.81 -14.99 5.59
CA GLU A 65 -5.94 -15.26 6.49
C GLU A 65 -7.26 -15.42 5.73
N HIS A 66 -7.43 -14.71 4.62
CA HIS A 66 -8.55 -14.82 3.67
C HIS A 66 -8.38 -15.95 2.65
N GLY A 67 -7.22 -16.60 2.63
CA GLY A 67 -6.95 -17.76 1.80
C GLY A 67 -6.85 -17.46 0.30
N TYR A 68 -6.42 -16.25 -0.10
CA TYR A 68 -6.18 -15.92 -1.51
C TYR A 68 -5.17 -16.88 -2.15
N ASP A 69 -5.35 -17.19 -3.43
CA ASP A 69 -4.54 -18.19 -4.12
C ASP A 69 -3.12 -17.65 -4.32
N GLY A 70 -2.12 -18.50 -4.11
CA GLY A 70 -0.71 -18.07 -4.12
C GLY A 70 -0.26 -17.27 -2.89
N SER A 71 -1.16 -16.79 -2.01
CA SER A 71 -0.81 -15.95 -0.84
C SER A 71 0.24 -16.56 0.09
N LYS A 72 0.29 -17.91 0.21
CA LYS A 72 1.30 -18.63 1.00
C LYS A 72 2.75 -18.39 0.54
N ARG A 73 2.95 -17.98 -0.72
CA ARG A 73 4.26 -17.64 -1.30
C ARG A 73 4.82 -16.31 -0.79
N LEU A 74 3.96 -15.44 -0.28
CA LEU A 74 4.38 -14.18 0.35
C LEU A 74 5.04 -14.48 1.70
N SER A 75 6.07 -13.72 2.07
CA SER A 75 6.75 -13.84 3.36
C SER A 75 6.73 -12.51 4.09
N LYS A 76 6.07 -12.48 5.25
CA LYS A 76 6.06 -11.30 6.13
C LYS A 76 7.45 -10.90 6.63
N ASN A 77 8.37 -11.86 6.70
CA ASN A 77 9.74 -11.63 7.17
C ASN A 77 10.67 -11.16 6.05
N ASN A 78 10.20 -11.14 4.80
CA ASN A 78 11.01 -10.71 3.67
C ASN A 78 10.78 -9.20 3.43
N HIS A 79 11.80 -8.37 3.67
CA HIS A 79 11.72 -6.93 3.48
C HIS A 79 11.35 -6.54 2.04
N LEU A 80 11.85 -7.27 1.04
CA LEU A 80 11.51 -7.02 -0.37
C LEU A 80 10.01 -7.20 -0.62
N HIS A 81 9.38 -8.23 -0.03
CA HIS A 81 7.95 -8.48 -0.16
C HIS A 81 7.08 -7.38 0.46
N LYS A 82 7.60 -6.69 1.48
CA LYS A 82 6.92 -5.56 2.13
C LYS A 82 7.12 -4.26 1.36
N GLN A 83 8.37 -3.97 1.01
CA GLN A 83 8.80 -2.67 0.47
C GLN A 83 8.43 -2.47 -1.01
N CYS A 84 8.28 -3.56 -1.78
CA CYS A 84 7.79 -3.46 -3.17
C CYS A 84 6.29 -3.24 -3.28
N LEU A 85 5.53 -3.53 -2.21
CA LEU A 85 4.08 -3.62 -2.26
C LEU A 85 3.45 -2.28 -2.65
N HIS A 86 3.81 -1.19 -1.99
CA HIS A 86 3.28 0.13 -2.31
C HIS A 86 3.62 0.58 -3.74
N THR A 87 4.86 0.36 -4.19
CA THR A 87 5.27 0.71 -5.56
C THR A 87 4.44 -0.04 -6.59
N TYR A 88 4.19 -1.34 -6.36
CA TYR A 88 3.32 -2.15 -7.20
C TYR A 88 1.87 -1.65 -7.20
N ILE A 89 1.32 -1.29 -6.04
CA ILE A 89 -0.03 -0.72 -5.96
C ILE A 89 -0.13 0.59 -6.75
N CYS A 90 0.89 1.45 -6.65
CA CYS A 90 0.92 2.68 -7.44
C CYS A 90 1.00 2.39 -8.94
N SER A 91 1.78 1.40 -9.39
CA SER A 91 1.86 1.08 -10.81
C SER A 91 0.55 0.54 -11.36
N VAL A 92 -0.14 -0.31 -10.58
CA VAL A 92 -1.49 -0.78 -10.93
C VAL A 92 -2.47 0.39 -11.02
N TRP A 93 -2.45 1.31 -10.05
CA TRP A 93 -3.28 2.51 -10.10
C TRP A 93 -2.96 3.39 -11.32
N ASP A 94 -1.68 3.56 -11.65
CA ASP A 94 -1.24 4.35 -12.79
C ASP A 94 -1.75 3.79 -14.12
N ALA A 95 -1.72 2.46 -14.26
CA ALA A 95 -2.21 1.76 -15.43
C ALA A 95 -3.72 1.93 -15.63
N ILE A 96 -4.51 1.89 -14.55
CA ILE A 96 -5.98 1.91 -14.65
C ILE A 96 -6.60 3.31 -14.58
N LYS A 97 -5.91 4.31 -14.00
CA LYS A 97 -6.51 5.64 -13.75
C LYS A 97 -6.97 6.35 -15.04
N GLY A 98 -6.27 6.12 -16.16
CA GLY A 98 -6.59 6.75 -17.44
C GLY A 98 -7.94 6.30 -17.96
N ASP A 99 -8.13 4.99 -18.07
CA ASP A 99 -9.39 4.38 -18.50
C ASP A 99 -10.51 4.64 -17.48
N LEU A 100 -10.19 4.59 -16.18
CA LEU A 100 -11.14 4.90 -15.13
C LEU A 100 -11.67 6.33 -15.25
N HIS A 101 -10.83 7.29 -15.62
CA HIS A 101 -11.27 8.68 -15.79
C HIS A 101 -12.23 8.87 -16.97
N LEU A 102 -12.10 8.03 -18.02
CA LEU A 102 -13.04 8.04 -19.15
C LEU A 102 -14.43 7.50 -18.76
N MET A 103 -14.48 6.54 -17.84
CA MET A 103 -15.73 5.89 -17.41
C MET A 103 -16.36 6.54 -16.17
N ILE A 104 -15.54 7.15 -15.32
CA ILE A 104 -15.92 7.65 -13.99
C ILE A 104 -15.45 9.11 -13.91
N PRO A 105 -16.35 10.08 -14.20
CA PRO A 105 -15.98 11.48 -14.31
C PRO A 105 -15.53 12.10 -12.98
N GLU A 106 -15.92 11.49 -11.85
CA GLU A 106 -15.51 11.87 -10.51
C GLU A 106 -14.70 10.76 -9.85
N MET A 107 -13.71 11.14 -9.03
CA MET A 107 -12.94 10.17 -8.27
C MET A 107 -13.87 9.32 -7.36
N PRO A 108 -13.60 8.02 -7.21
CA PRO A 108 -14.41 7.16 -6.34
C PRO A 108 -14.42 7.70 -4.90
N GLU A 109 -15.60 7.73 -4.29
CA GLU A 109 -15.75 8.17 -2.91
C GLU A 109 -15.47 7.00 -1.96
N MET A 110 -14.58 7.20 -0.99
CA MET A 110 -14.35 6.28 0.11
C MET A 110 -15.24 6.67 1.31
N ARG A 111 -16.08 5.75 1.77
CA ARG A 111 -16.89 5.95 2.97
C ARG A 111 -16.62 4.90 4.02
N TRP A 112 -16.57 5.35 5.26
CA TRP A 112 -16.57 4.45 6.41
C TRP A 112 -17.92 3.75 6.55
N THR A 113 -17.88 2.46 6.86
CA THR A 113 -19.06 1.63 7.12
C THR A 113 -18.72 0.57 8.19
N GLU A 114 -19.65 -0.34 8.44
CA GLU A 114 -19.48 -1.49 9.32
C GLU A 114 -19.87 -2.78 8.61
N VAL A 115 -19.03 -3.81 8.71
CA VAL A 115 -19.24 -5.14 8.12
C VAL A 115 -18.94 -6.16 9.20
N ASP A 116 -19.91 -7.01 9.54
CA ASP A 116 -19.78 -8.04 10.59
C ASP A 116 -19.24 -7.50 11.94
N GLY A 117 -19.72 -6.32 12.36
CA GLY A 117 -19.26 -5.68 13.61
C GLY A 117 -17.83 -5.11 13.54
N GLN A 118 -17.24 -5.04 12.34
CA GLN A 118 -15.93 -4.45 12.11
C GLN A 118 -16.02 -3.18 11.28
N HIS A 119 -15.20 -2.18 11.63
CA HIS A 119 -15.10 -0.99 10.78
C HIS A 119 -14.49 -1.34 9.43
N ALA A 120 -15.07 -0.81 8.37
CA ALA A 120 -14.66 -1.06 7.00
C ALA A 120 -14.71 0.22 6.17
N ILE A 121 -14.02 0.23 5.04
CA ILE A 121 -14.16 1.25 4.00
C ILE A 121 -14.93 0.62 2.84
N LYS A 122 -15.92 1.33 2.31
CA LYS A 122 -16.58 1.02 1.05
C LYS A 122 -16.18 2.00 -0.04
N LEU A 123 -16.22 1.56 -1.29
CA LEU A 123 -16.06 2.40 -2.47
C LEU A 123 -17.40 2.68 -3.11
N MET A 124 -17.59 3.90 -3.55
CA MET A 124 -18.75 4.33 -4.31
C MET A 124 -18.29 5.03 -5.57
N PHE A 125 -18.79 4.58 -6.71
CA PHE A 125 -18.47 5.12 -8.02
C PHE A 125 -19.68 5.85 -8.56
N LYS A 126 -19.51 7.12 -8.93
CA LYS A 126 -20.53 7.85 -9.68
C LYS A 126 -20.30 7.60 -11.15
N ILE A 127 -21.20 6.85 -11.78
CA ILE A 127 -21.11 6.49 -13.20
C ILE A 127 -22.25 7.16 -13.95
N ASN A 128 -21.98 7.56 -15.19
CA ASN A 128 -22.99 8.13 -16.08
C ASN A 128 -23.26 7.13 -17.20
N ILE A 129 -24.50 6.67 -17.31
CA ILE A 129 -24.96 5.76 -18.36
C ILE A 129 -26.16 6.44 -19.04
N ASP A 130 -26.07 6.64 -20.36
CA ASP A 130 -27.13 7.25 -21.18
C ASP A 130 -27.69 8.57 -20.62
N GLY A 131 -26.81 9.41 -20.06
CA GLY A 131 -27.16 10.72 -19.47
C GLY A 131 -27.79 10.66 -18.08
N GLN A 132 -27.96 9.46 -17.50
CA GLN A 132 -28.40 9.26 -16.11
C GLN A 132 -27.21 8.97 -15.20
N SER A 133 -27.23 9.56 -14.00
CA SER A 133 -26.19 9.35 -12.98
C SER A 133 -26.59 8.26 -12.01
N PHE A 134 -25.72 7.27 -11.84
CA PHE A 134 -25.88 6.15 -10.93
C PHE A 134 -24.76 6.12 -9.91
N VAL A 135 -25.05 5.60 -8.72
CA VAL A 135 -24.03 5.27 -7.71
C VAL A 135 -23.86 3.76 -7.72
N ALA A 136 -22.70 3.29 -8.17
CA ALA A 136 -22.32 1.88 -8.10
C ALA A 136 -21.51 1.62 -6.84
N GLU A 137 -21.93 0.63 -6.06
CA GLU A 137 -21.26 0.18 -4.84
C GLU A 137 -20.91 -1.32 -4.96
N PRO A 138 -19.63 -1.69 -5.11
CA PRO A 138 -19.24 -3.10 -5.10
C PRO A 138 -19.56 -3.75 -3.75
N SER A 139 -20.04 -5.01 -3.78
CA SER A 139 -20.35 -5.79 -2.57
C SER A 139 -19.14 -6.00 -1.65
N SER A 140 -17.95 -6.06 -2.24
CA SER A 140 -16.67 -5.84 -1.57
C SER A 140 -15.88 -4.81 -2.41
N PRO A 141 -15.18 -3.83 -1.80
CA PRO A 141 -14.60 -2.69 -2.51
C PRO A 141 -13.70 -3.06 -3.69
N MET A 142 -13.01 -4.19 -3.59
CA MET A 142 -12.07 -4.68 -4.62
C MET A 142 -12.67 -5.79 -5.48
N ASN A 143 -13.99 -5.97 -5.49
CA ASN A 143 -14.65 -7.05 -6.22
C ASN A 143 -15.07 -6.62 -7.63
N PHE A 144 -14.08 -6.23 -8.43
CA PHE A 144 -14.21 -5.97 -9.86
C PHE A 144 -13.06 -6.67 -10.59
N GLN A 145 -13.02 -6.60 -11.92
CA GLN A 145 -11.93 -7.18 -12.71
C GLN A 145 -11.56 -6.21 -13.83
N VAL A 146 -10.28 -6.15 -14.16
CA VAL A 146 -9.78 -5.45 -15.34
C VAL A 146 -9.45 -6.48 -16.42
N SER A 147 -9.97 -6.30 -17.62
CA SER A 147 -9.76 -7.24 -18.72
C SER A 147 -9.30 -6.51 -19.97
N ASN A 148 -8.45 -7.17 -20.75
CA ASN A 148 -8.09 -6.75 -22.09
C ASN A 148 -8.61 -7.81 -23.06
N ASN A 149 -9.56 -7.45 -23.93
CA ASN A 149 -10.22 -8.39 -24.84
C ASN A 149 -10.77 -9.65 -24.15
N GLU A 150 -11.55 -9.46 -23.07
CA GLU A 150 -12.19 -10.53 -22.27
C GLU A 150 -11.23 -11.40 -21.43
N GLU A 151 -9.93 -11.30 -21.62
CA GLU A 151 -8.94 -11.97 -20.77
C GLU A 151 -8.57 -11.10 -19.54
N PRO A 152 -8.37 -11.70 -18.34
CA PRO A 152 -7.87 -10.95 -17.18
C PRO A 152 -6.53 -10.28 -17.49
N HIS A 153 -6.45 -8.96 -17.30
CA HIS A 153 -5.22 -8.19 -17.49
C HIS A 153 -4.10 -8.65 -16.54
N ASP A 154 -2.88 -8.76 -17.06
CA ASP A 154 -1.69 -9.10 -16.26
C ASP A 154 -0.94 -7.84 -15.83
N PHE A 155 -1.06 -7.50 -14.54
CA PHE A 155 -0.41 -6.33 -13.97
C PHE A 155 1.11 -6.48 -13.72
N SER A 156 1.71 -7.63 -14.02
CA SER A 156 3.14 -7.85 -13.73
C SER A 156 4.08 -6.91 -14.50
N GLY A 157 3.66 -6.42 -15.67
CA GLY A 157 4.42 -5.46 -16.48
C GLY A 157 4.40 -4.03 -15.95
N GLU A 158 3.35 -3.61 -15.24
CA GLU A 158 3.10 -2.18 -14.95
C GLU A 158 4.18 -1.55 -14.08
N ILE A 159 4.75 -2.32 -13.16
CA ILE A 159 5.79 -1.79 -12.27
C ILE A 159 7.06 -1.38 -13.02
N PHE A 160 7.35 -2.02 -14.16
CA PHE A 160 8.52 -1.71 -14.98
C PHE A 160 8.30 -0.39 -15.71
N SER A 161 7.19 -0.28 -16.46
CA SER A 161 6.80 0.96 -17.16
C SER A 161 6.73 2.13 -16.18
N PHE A 162 6.07 1.94 -15.04
CA PHE A 162 5.92 2.97 -14.00
C PHE A 162 7.25 3.48 -13.44
N LEU A 163 8.24 2.61 -13.28
CA LEU A 163 9.56 3.01 -12.76
C LEU A 163 10.44 3.61 -13.85
N GLU A 164 10.37 3.11 -15.08
CA GLU A 164 11.05 3.69 -16.24
C GLU A 164 10.57 5.12 -16.50
N GLU A 165 9.26 5.37 -16.47
CA GLU A 165 8.68 6.71 -16.59
C GLU A 165 9.14 7.67 -15.49
N LYS A 166 9.46 7.14 -14.30
CA LYS A 166 10.03 7.90 -13.18
C LYS A 166 11.54 8.07 -13.27
N GLY A 167 12.15 7.64 -14.37
CA GLY A 167 13.58 7.78 -14.64
C GLY A 167 14.46 6.70 -14.03
N PHE A 168 13.89 5.57 -13.59
CA PHE A 168 14.66 4.44 -13.09
C PHE A 168 14.93 3.44 -14.20
N SER A 169 16.18 3.37 -14.67
CA SER A 169 16.61 2.44 -15.73
C SER A 169 16.79 0.99 -15.28
N ASP A 170 16.78 0.74 -13.96
CA ASP A 170 16.90 -0.60 -13.38
C ASP A 170 15.92 -0.76 -12.21
N THR A 171 14.74 -1.26 -12.53
CA THR A 171 13.65 -1.55 -11.59
C THR A 171 14.10 -2.47 -10.46
N VAL A 172 14.85 -3.53 -10.76
CA VAL A 172 15.28 -4.53 -9.76
C VAL A 172 16.24 -3.89 -8.76
N LYS A 173 17.21 -3.12 -9.24
CA LYS A 173 18.13 -2.37 -8.39
C LYS A 173 17.38 -1.36 -7.53
N HIS A 174 16.45 -0.59 -8.10
CA HIS A 174 15.67 0.40 -7.36
C HIS A 174 14.86 -0.24 -6.21
N LEU A 175 14.16 -1.34 -6.49
CA LEU A 175 13.38 -2.06 -5.48
C LEU A 175 14.26 -2.64 -4.36
N LYS A 176 15.45 -3.16 -4.70
CA LYS A 176 16.43 -3.63 -3.71
C LYS A 176 17.00 -2.47 -2.88
N GLU A 177 17.24 -1.32 -3.48
CA GLU A 177 17.73 -0.13 -2.77
C GLU A 177 16.68 0.42 -1.79
N ASN A 178 15.40 0.44 -2.18
CA ASN A 178 14.31 0.80 -1.28
C ASN A 178 14.18 -0.18 -0.11
N ALA A 179 14.33 -1.49 -0.37
CA ALA A 179 14.36 -2.50 0.69
C ALA A 179 15.53 -2.30 1.67
N ASN A 180 16.61 -1.67 1.22
CA ASN A 180 17.78 -1.33 2.03
C ASN A 180 17.75 0.08 2.63
N LEU A 181 16.68 0.86 2.42
CA LEU A 181 16.58 2.25 2.89
C LEU A 181 16.81 2.34 4.41
N ARG A 182 16.25 1.40 5.17
CA ARG A 182 16.46 1.30 6.62
C ARG A 182 17.94 1.25 6.98
N ASN A 183 18.71 0.41 6.30
CA ASN A 183 20.14 0.25 6.58
C ASN A 183 20.92 1.51 6.21
N LYS A 184 20.57 2.16 5.09
CA LYS A 184 21.17 3.43 4.66
C LYS A 184 20.97 4.57 5.65
N LEU A 185 19.85 4.56 6.39
CA LEU A 185 19.53 5.60 7.36
C LEU A 185 20.14 5.34 8.74
N LEU A 186 20.23 4.07 9.15
CA LEU A 186 20.71 3.71 10.49
C LEU A 186 22.22 3.52 10.58
N TYR A 187 22.84 2.97 9.54
CA TYR A 187 24.23 2.52 9.62
C TYR A 187 25.13 3.46 8.84
N SER A 188 26.23 3.86 9.48
CA SER A 188 27.34 4.53 8.81
C SER A 188 27.88 3.63 7.70
N ASP A 189 28.21 4.23 6.57
CA ASP A 189 28.93 3.56 5.48
C ASP A 189 30.43 3.41 5.75
N GLY A 190 30.87 3.70 6.98
CA GLY A 190 32.27 3.67 7.41
C GLY A 190 33.05 4.94 7.12
N ASN A 191 32.49 5.88 6.35
CA ASN A 191 33.16 7.14 5.98
C ASN A 191 32.43 8.39 6.49
N LYS A 192 31.10 8.34 6.68
CA LYS A 192 30.29 9.45 7.19
C LYS A 192 29.20 8.96 8.16
N ILE A 193 28.79 9.83 9.08
CA ILE A 193 27.50 9.67 9.77
C ILE A 193 26.41 9.84 8.69
N PRO A 194 25.39 8.96 8.63
CA PRO A 194 24.32 9.05 7.63
C PRO A 194 23.70 10.45 7.59
N ASN A 195 23.44 10.95 6.38
CA ASN A 195 22.94 12.30 6.06
C ASN A 195 21.97 12.87 7.11
N SER A 196 22.23 14.11 7.52
CA SER A 196 21.43 14.89 8.47
C SER A 196 20.03 15.19 7.93
N LEU A 197 19.07 14.29 8.17
CA LEU A 197 17.63 14.63 8.13
C LEU A 197 17.29 15.63 9.26
N SER A 198 18.19 15.80 10.22
CA SER A 198 18.22 16.81 11.28
C SER A 198 18.18 18.25 10.79
N ASP A 199 18.61 18.54 9.56
CA ASP A 199 18.38 19.86 8.97
C ASP A 199 16.94 19.95 8.44
N THR A 200 16.02 20.26 9.35
CA THR A 200 14.60 20.47 9.07
C THR A 200 14.34 21.69 8.17
N SER A 201 15.32 22.59 7.99
CA SER A 201 15.18 23.80 7.19
C SER A 201 15.26 23.55 5.68
N ASN A 202 15.84 22.42 5.25
CA ASN A 202 15.96 22.06 3.83
C ASN A 202 14.75 21.28 3.28
N GLY A 203 13.74 20.98 4.12
CA GLY A 203 12.51 20.30 3.74
C GLY A 203 12.65 18.80 3.39
N LYS A 204 13.84 18.19 3.51
CA LYS A 204 14.05 16.77 3.19
C LYS A 204 13.29 15.85 4.14
N TYR A 205 13.29 16.17 5.44
CA TYR A 205 12.48 15.46 6.44
C TYR A 205 11.01 15.47 6.03
N ASP A 206 10.45 16.66 5.76
CA ASP A 206 9.02 16.78 5.47
C ASP A 206 8.62 16.00 4.21
N LYS A 207 9.45 16.05 3.16
CA LYS A 207 9.21 15.32 1.93
C LYS A 207 9.19 13.80 2.18
N LEU A 208 10.18 13.28 2.90
CA LEU A 208 10.28 11.85 3.19
C LEU A 208 9.18 11.38 4.16
N ALA A 209 8.90 12.15 5.21
CA ALA A 209 7.86 11.85 6.18
C ALA A 209 6.47 11.81 5.52
N ARG A 210 6.14 12.79 4.65
CA ARG A 210 4.90 12.78 3.85
C ARG A 210 4.80 11.55 2.97
N TYR A 211 5.90 11.19 2.31
CA TYR A 211 5.94 10.01 1.46
C TYR A 211 5.66 8.73 2.27
N LEU A 212 6.36 8.49 3.38
CA LEU A 212 6.15 7.31 4.23
C LEU A 212 4.75 7.27 4.85
N LEU A 213 4.21 8.42 5.27
CA LEU A 213 2.84 8.52 5.78
C LEU A 213 1.81 8.22 4.70
N SER A 214 1.99 8.72 3.48
CA SER A 214 1.13 8.40 2.33
C SER A 214 1.13 6.89 2.04
N LYS A 215 2.31 6.26 2.06
CA LYS A 215 2.43 4.79 1.89
C LYS A 215 1.66 4.04 2.96
N THR A 216 1.89 4.41 4.23
CA THR A 216 1.23 3.78 5.38
C THR A 216 -0.29 3.97 5.32
N ASN A 217 -0.75 5.18 4.99
CA ASN A 217 -2.16 5.50 4.83
C ASN A 217 -2.83 4.66 3.74
N ALA A 218 -2.21 4.54 2.57
CA ALA A 218 -2.72 3.71 1.48
C ALA A 218 -2.83 2.23 1.88
N LEU A 219 -1.79 1.68 2.50
CA LEU A 219 -1.77 0.29 2.99
C LEU A 219 -2.85 0.03 4.04
N ILE A 220 -3.03 0.92 5.01
CA ILE A 220 -4.08 0.77 6.04
C ILE A 220 -5.48 0.97 5.43
N ALA A 221 -5.66 1.88 4.48
CA ALA A 221 -6.93 2.05 3.78
C ALA A 221 -7.31 0.76 3.05
N MET A 222 -6.40 0.17 2.26
CA MET A 222 -6.65 -1.11 1.61
C MET A 222 -6.96 -2.23 2.60
N TYR A 223 -6.32 -2.24 3.77
CA TYR A 223 -6.66 -3.20 4.82
C TYR A 223 -8.14 -3.08 5.21
N TYR A 224 -8.63 -1.87 5.49
CA TYR A 224 -10.04 -1.64 5.84
C TYR A 224 -11.01 -1.86 4.67
N MET A 225 -10.53 -1.83 3.43
CA MET A 225 -11.31 -2.17 2.22
C MET A 225 -11.38 -3.68 1.95
N THR A 226 -10.64 -4.50 2.68
CA THR A 226 -10.47 -5.93 2.35
C THR A 226 -10.65 -6.85 3.55
N ALA A 227 -9.95 -6.59 4.66
CA ALA A 227 -9.96 -7.46 5.82
C ALA A 227 -11.37 -7.68 6.42
N PRO A 228 -12.19 -6.63 6.62
CA PRO A 228 -13.54 -6.79 7.17
C PRO A 228 -14.49 -7.61 6.27
N TYR A 229 -14.24 -7.65 4.96
CA TYR A 229 -15.08 -8.34 3.98
C TYR A 229 -14.74 -9.84 3.85
N LYS A 230 -14.11 -10.45 4.86
CA LYS A 230 -13.62 -11.84 4.79
C LYS A 230 -14.70 -12.88 4.45
N LYS A 231 -15.94 -12.67 4.90
CA LYS A 231 -17.06 -13.58 4.63
C LYS A 231 -17.67 -13.39 3.24
N ALA A 232 -17.34 -12.31 2.54
CA ALA A 232 -17.70 -12.15 1.15
C ALA A 232 -16.86 -13.09 0.27
N ASN A 233 -17.28 -13.28 -0.98
CA ASN A 233 -16.43 -13.96 -1.96
C ASN A 233 -15.08 -13.25 -2.09
N LYS A 234 -14.03 -14.01 -2.41
CA LYS A 234 -12.70 -13.46 -2.70
C LYS A 234 -12.84 -12.37 -3.77
N ALA A 235 -12.27 -11.21 -3.50
CA ALA A 235 -12.35 -10.07 -4.38
C ALA A 235 -11.50 -10.31 -5.65
N HIS A 236 -12.14 -10.29 -6.82
CA HIS A 236 -11.48 -10.65 -8.09
C HIS A 236 -10.24 -9.79 -8.39
N PHE A 237 -10.35 -8.46 -8.24
CA PHE A 237 -9.23 -7.54 -8.49
C PHE A 237 -8.06 -7.79 -7.54
N LEU A 238 -8.34 -8.17 -6.29
CA LEU A 238 -7.30 -8.45 -5.31
C LEU A 238 -6.56 -9.75 -5.64
N GLN A 239 -7.26 -10.78 -6.14
CA GLN A 239 -6.63 -12.01 -6.65
C GLN A 239 -5.78 -11.70 -7.88
N GLN A 240 -6.34 -11.00 -8.86
CA GLN A 240 -5.63 -10.57 -10.07
C GLN A 240 -4.36 -9.77 -9.75
N SER A 241 -4.47 -8.81 -8.82
CA SER A 241 -3.34 -8.01 -8.36
C SER A 241 -2.29 -8.86 -7.63
N LEU A 242 -2.71 -9.84 -6.83
CA LEU A 242 -1.78 -10.75 -6.15
C LEU A 242 -0.99 -11.61 -7.15
N ASP A 243 -1.64 -12.11 -8.20
CA ASP A 243 -0.99 -12.94 -9.22
C ASP A 243 0.10 -12.15 -9.95
N GLY A 244 -0.21 -10.91 -10.37
CA GLY A 244 0.79 -10.00 -10.96
C GLY A 244 1.94 -9.68 -9.99
N TYR A 245 1.63 -9.42 -8.71
CA TYR A 245 2.65 -9.12 -7.71
C TYR A 245 3.62 -10.29 -7.47
N LEU A 246 3.10 -11.53 -7.47
CA LEU A 246 3.93 -12.72 -7.31
C LEU A 246 4.90 -12.91 -8.48
N LYS A 247 4.49 -12.59 -9.72
CA LYS A 247 5.37 -12.59 -10.89
C LYS A 247 6.48 -11.54 -10.77
N VAL A 248 6.14 -10.33 -10.32
CA VAL A 248 7.13 -9.27 -10.03
C VAL A 248 8.14 -9.75 -8.99
N LEU A 249 7.68 -10.37 -7.90
CA LEU A 249 8.57 -10.88 -6.85
C LEU A 249 9.49 -12.02 -7.33
N ASP A 250 9.02 -12.86 -8.25
CA ASP A 250 9.86 -13.86 -8.91
C ASP A 250 10.92 -13.19 -9.79
N HIS A 251 10.54 -12.16 -10.54
CA HIS A 251 11.46 -11.42 -11.41
C HIS A 251 12.59 -10.73 -10.64
N VAL A 252 12.25 -10.04 -9.54
CA VAL A 252 13.26 -9.36 -8.70
C VAL A 252 14.25 -10.35 -8.05
N LYS A 253 13.86 -11.62 -7.93
CA LYS A 253 14.73 -12.73 -7.48
C LYS A 253 15.57 -13.35 -8.61
N GLY A 254 15.49 -12.82 -9.83
CA GLY A 254 16.25 -13.29 -11.00
C GLY A 254 15.56 -14.37 -11.83
N ARG A 255 14.24 -14.57 -11.68
CA ARG A 255 13.46 -15.44 -12.58
C ARG A 255 12.98 -14.64 -13.79
N LYS A 256 12.77 -15.29 -14.94
CA LYS A 256 12.19 -14.61 -16.11
C LYS A 256 10.70 -14.34 -15.84
N LEU A 257 10.19 -13.21 -16.34
CA LEU A 257 8.76 -12.91 -16.41
C LEU A 257 8.10 -13.81 -17.44
#